data_AF-A0A2M8HSD0-F1
#
_entry.id   AF-A0A2M8HSD0-F1
#
_cell.length_a   1.000
_cell.length_b   1.000
_cell.length_c   1.000
_cell.angle_alpha   90.00
_cell.angle_beta   90.00
_cell.angle_gamma   90.00
#
_symmetry.space_group_name_H-M   'P 1'
#
loop_
_entity.id
_entity.type
_entity.pdbx_description
1 polymer ?
#
loop_
_entity_poly.entity_id
_entity_poly.type
_entity_poly.pdbx_seq_one_letter_code
_entity_poly.pdbx_strand_id
1 'polypeptide(L)'
;MIRFTLKFTTALVLVYLVVGNLFFNFVSKEYYQGSQPVFSKFLISPSDSLHWSEVLIWMIPVQIIRGLLIGCVLYSLKPLLDSKNYIHKSWILFSHYFVLSGLAAISPSVGNLEGMLFLQNFISWKIHLTILSEILIQSLSVALIFSWWIQQNLNQST
;
A
#
# COMPACT_ATOMS: atom_id res chain seq x y z
N MET A 1 8.87 -19.96 -6.03
CA MET A 1 9.22 -18.52 -5.99
C MET A 1 8.41 -17.70 -7.00
N ILE A 2 8.65 -17.81 -8.31
CA ILE A 2 8.05 -16.93 -9.35
C ILE A 2 6.52 -16.79 -9.23
N ARG A 3 5.79 -17.91 -9.20
CA ARG A 3 4.31 -17.91 -9.07
C ARG A 3 3.82 -17.23 -7.78
N PHE A 4 4.55 -17.38 -6.68
CA PHE A 4 4.21 -16.76 -5.40
C PHE A 4 4.36 -15.24 -5.49
N THR A 5 5.52 -14.77 -5.98
CA THR A 5 5.81 -13.35 -6.16
C THR A 5 4.81 -12.70 -7.11
N LEU A 6 4.54 -13.31 -8.28
CA LEU A 6 3.59 -12.77 -9.25
C LEU A 6 2.17 -12.66 -8.70
N LYS A 7 1.71 -13.66 -7.92
CA LYS A 7 0.43 -13.58 -7.21
C LYS A 7 0.45 -12.41 -6.22
N PHE A 8 1.48 -12.29 -5.38
CA PHE A 8 1.56 -11.16 -4.45
C PHE A 8 1.54 -9.80 -5.18
N THR A 9 2.35 -9.65 -6.23
CA THR A 9 2.39 -8.44 -7.06
C THR A 9 1.03 -8.12 -7.66
N THR A 10 0.32 -9.12 -8.18
CA THR A 10 -1.02 -8.93 -8.76
C THR A 10 -2.01 -8.41 -7.71
N ALA A 11 -2.04 -9.03 -6.52
CA ALA A 11 -2.90 -8.58 -5.43
C ALA A 11 -2.58 -7.14 -5.01
N LEU A 12 -1.29 -6.82 -4.87
CA LEU A 12 -0.82 -5.48 -4.51
C LEU A 12 -1.24 -4.42 -5.53
N VAL A 13 -1.00 -4.66 -6.82
CA VAL A 13 -1.34 -3.72 -7.90
C VAL A 13 -2.84 -3.51 -7.98
N LEU A 14 -3.64 -4.58 -7.93
CA LEU A 14 -5.10 -4.47 -7.99
C LEU A 14 -5.67 -3.69 -6.81
N VAL A 15 -5.21 -4.00 -5.58
CA VAL A 15 -5.65 -3.28 -4.38
C VAL A 15 -5.25 -1.81 -4.45
N TYR A 16 -4.02 -1.51 -4.88
CA TYR A 16 -3.56 -0.14 -5.04
C TYR A 16 -4.44 0.64 -6.03
N LEU A 17 -4.75 0.06 -7.19
CA LEU A 17 -5.59 0.73 -8.19
C LEU A 17 -7.01 0.94 -7.68
N VAL A 18 -7.63 -0.06 -7.05
CA VAL A 18 -9.02 0.03 -6.57
C VAL A 18 -9.12 0.95 -5.37
N VAL A 19 -8.40 0.63 -4.29
CA VAL A 19 -8.50 1.39 -3.03
C VAL A 19 -7.91 2.78 -3.19
N GLY A 20 -6.77 2.91 -3.89
CA GLY A 20 -6.15 4.20 -4.13
C GLY A 20 -7.03 5.13 -4.97
N ASN A 21 -7.70 4.61 -6.01
CA ASN A 21 -8.64 5.42 -6.80
C ASN A 21 -9.86 5.84 -5.98
N LEU A 22 -10.41 4.95 -5.15
CA LEU A 22 -11.52 5.28 -4.25
C LEU A 22 -11.11 6.35 -3.24
N PHE A 23 -9.99 6.17 -2.55
CA PHE A 23 -9.50 7.16 -1.58
C PHE A 23 -9.16 8.49 -2.24
N PHE A 24 -8.53 8.47 -3.41
CA PHE A 24 -8.27 9.69 -4.17
C PHE A 24 -9.56 10.44 -4.42
N ASN A 25 -10.54 9.82 -5.07
CA ASN A 25 -11.75 10.51 -5.49
C ASN A 25 -12.65 10.95 -4.33
N PHE A 26 -12.74 10.16 -3.26
CA PHE A 26 -13.69 10.40 -2.17
C PHE A 26 -13.09 11.05 -0.93
N VAL A 27 -11.77 11.02 -0.75
CA VAL A 27 -11.12 11.44 0.50
C VAL A 27 -9.99 12.43 0.26
N SER A 28 -9.01 12.10 -0.58
CA SER A 28 -7.75 12.85 -0.62
C SER A 28 -7.65 13.89 -1.74
N LYS A 29 -8.54 13.87 -2.76
CA LYS A 29 -8.53 14.86 -3.85
C LYS A 29 -8.59 16.31 -3.36
N GLU A 30 -9.33 16.59 -2.28
CA GLU A 30 -9.39 17.92 -1.68
C GLU A 30 -8.00 18.40 -1.21
N TYR A 31 -7.15 17.50 -0.71
CA TYR A 31 -5.79 17.85 -0.29
C TYR A 31 -4.85 18.12 -1.46
N TYR A 32 -5.20 17.70 -2.69
CA TYR A 32 -4.44 17.98 -3.91
C TYR A 32 -4.93 19.22 -4.66
N GLN A 33 -6.24 19.45 -4.72
CA GLN A 33 -6.86 20.46 -5.60
C GLN A 33 -7.98 21.29 -4.95
N GLY A 34 -8.25 21.08 -3.66
CA GLY A 34 -9.32 21.77 -2.94
C GLY A 34 -8.98 23.20 -2.56
N SER A 35 -9.77 23.76 -1.63
CA SER A 35 -9.63 25.13 -1.13
C SER A 35 -8.30 25.38 -0.41
N GLN A 36 -7.72 24.34 0.21
CA GLN A 36 -6.40 24.36 0.84
C GLN A 36 -5.60 23.11 0.44
N PRO A 37 -4.97 23.09 -0.74
CA PRO A 37 -4.35 21.90 -1.31
C PRO A 37 -2.96 21.66 -0.69
N VAL A 38 -2.92 21.18 0.56
CA VAL A 38 -1.67 21.02 1.31
C VAL A 38 -0.66 20.09 0.64
N PHE A 39 -1.11 19.07 -0.11
CA PHE A 39 -0.22 18.13 -0.80
C PHE A 39 0.46 18.74 -2.03
N SER A 40 -0.17 19.71 -2.69
CA SER A 40 0.42 20.39 -3.87
C SER A 40 1.72 21.14 -3.57
N LYS A 41 2.02 21.38 -2.29
CA LYS A 41 3.25 22.06 -1.84
C LYS A 41 4.51 21.18 -1.94
N PHE A 42 4.34 19.86 -1.97
CA PHE A 42 5.47 18.92 -1.93
C PHE A 42 5.24 17.62 -2.72
N LEU A 43 4.04 17.38 -3.24
CA LEU A 43 3.71 16.28 -4.15
C LEU A 43 3.27 16.83 -5.51
N ILE A 44 3.46 16.01 -6.54
CA ILE A 44 2.88 16.26 -7.87
C ILE A 44 1.37 16.21 -7.75
N SER A 45 0.70 17.26 -8.24
CA SER A 45 -0.75 17.44 -8.17
C SER A 45 -1.36 17.41 -9.57
N PRO A 46 -2.63 16.99 -9.73
CA PRO A 46 -3.27 17.02 -11.04
C PRO A 46 -3.51 18.44 -11.59
N SER A 47 -3.24 19.50 -10.82
CA SER A 47 -3.15 20.87 -11.35
C SER A 47 -1.94 21.08 -12.27
N ASP A 48 -0.88 20.28 -12.11
CA ASP A 48 0.29 20.26 -12.99
C ASP A 48 0.15 19.12 -14.00
N SER A 49 -0.55 19.39 -15.10
CA SER A 49 -0.93 18.36 -16.07
C SER A 49 0.25 17.60 -16.69
N LEU A 50 1.40 18.26 -16.87
CA LEU A 50 2.58 17.65 -17.49
C LEU A 50 3.16 16.58 -16.57
N HIS A 51 3.56 16.96 -15.36
CA HIS A 51 4.16 16.02 -14.41
C HIS A 51 3.13 15.00 -13.88
N TRP A 52 1.85 15.37 -13.80
CA TRP A 52 0.80 14.43 -13.41
C TRP A 52 0.64 13.29 -14.43
N SER A 53 0.74 13.59 -15.72
CA SER A 53 0.68 12.56 -16.76
C SER A 53 1.82 11.55 -16.64
N GLU A 54 3.03 12.02 -16.30
CA GLU A 54 4.19 11.17 -16.06
C GLU A 54 3.96 10.25 -14.85
N VAL A 55 3.42 10.78 -13.76
CA VAL A 55 3.05 9.97 -12.58
C VAL A 55 2.08 8.87 -12.96
N LEU A 56 1.02 9.18 -13.73
CA LEU A 56 0.04 8.18 -14.14
C LEU A 56 0.63 7.08 -15.03
N ILE A 57 1.56 7.42 -15.94
CA ILE A 57 2.27 6.46 -16.79
C ILE A 57 3.14 5.52 -15.95
N TRP A 58 3.89 6.08 -15.00
CA TRP A 58 4.82 5.32 -14.16
C TRP A 58 4.17 4.60 -12.98
N MET A 59 2.92 4.94 -12.65
CA MET A 59 2.19 4.39 -11.51
C MET A 59 2.18 2.86 -11.52
N ILE A 60 1.70 2.24 -12.60
CA ILE A 60 1.62 0.77 -12.69
C ILE A 60 3.00 0.12 -12.73
N PRO A 61 3.96 0.55 -13.58
CA PRO A 61 5.33 0.03 -13.56
C PRO A 61 5.98 0.04 -12.17
N VAL A 62 5.86 1.15 -11.44
CA VAL A 62 6.42 1.28 -10.09
C VAL A 62 5.75 0.32 -9.11
N GLN A 63 4.41 0.16 -9.16
CA GLN A 63 3.73 -0.82 -8.30
C GLN A 63 4.09 -2.27 -8.64
N ILE A 64 4.33 -2.58 -9.91
CA ILE A 64 4.81 -3.92 -10.30
C ILE A 64 6.19 -4.17 -9.70
N ILE A 65 7.14 -3.24 -9.87
CA ILE A 65 8.50 -3.36 -9.30
C ILE A 65 8.42 -3.51 -7.78
N ARG A 66 7.62 -2.66 -7.11
CA ARG A 66 7.40 -2.73 -5.66
C ARG A 66 6.85 -4.09 -5.23
N GLY A 67 5.84 -4.60 -5.94
CA GLY A 67 5.25 -5.91 -5.65
C GLY A 67 6.22 -7.06 -5.87
N LEU A 68 7.10 -6.98 -6.87
CA LEU A 68 8.13 -7.99 -7.12
C LEU A 68 9.17 -8.00 -5.99
N LEU A 69 9.66 -6.82 -5.58
CA LEU A 69 10.65 -6.68 -4.50
C LEU A 69 10.09 -7.23 -3.17
N ILE A 70 8.89 -6.78 -2.78
CA ILE A 70 8.24 -7.26 -1.55
C ILE A 70 7.94 -8.75 -1.64
N GLY A 71 7.41 -9.23 -2.78
CA GLY A 71 7.08 -10.64 -2.96
C GLY A 71 8.29 -11.57 -2.88
N CYS A 72 9.47 -11.13 -3.35
CA CYS A 72 10.73 -11.84 -3.19
C CYS A 72 11.14 -11.94 -1.71
N VAL A 73 11.04 -10.86 -0.94
CA VAL A 73 11.31 -10.87 0.50
C VAL A 73 10.31 -11.78 1.22
N LEU A 74 9.01 -11.65 0.94
CA LEU A 74 7.98 -12.49 1.55
C LEU A 74 8.12 -13.98 1.23
N TYR A 75 8.71 -14.33 0.09
CA TYR A 75 8.99 -15.73 -0.25
C TYR A 75 9.97 -16.37 0.75
N SER A 76 10.91 -15.61 1.34
CA SER A 76 11.77 -16.11 2.42
C SER A 76 10.98 -16.52 3.67
N LEU A 77 9.80 -15.91 3.86
CA LEU A 77 8.88 -16.22 4.96
C LEU A 77 7.84 -17.28 4.60
N LYS A 78 7.94 -17.90 3.41
CA LYS A 78 6.97 -18.89 2.93
C LYS A 78 6.71 -20.03 3.94
N PRO A 79 7.69 -20.61 4.65
CA PRO A 79 7.42 -21.65 5.63
C PRO A 79 6.45 -21.21 6.74
N LEU A 80 6.49 -19.94 7.15
CA LEU A 80 5.56 -19.37 8.13
C LEU A 80 4.17 -19.16 7.52
N LEU A 81 4.12 -18.80 6.23
CA LEU A 81 2.87 -18.55 5.49
C LEU A 81 2.13 -19.83 5.07
N ASP A 82 2.83 -20.97 5.01
CA ASP A 82 2.24 -22.29 4.73
C ASP A 82 1.43 -22.85 5.91
N SER A 83 1.30 -22.10 7.01
CA SER A 83 0.38 -22.42 8.11
C SER A 83 -1.04 -22.70 7.61
N LYS A 84 -1.72 -23.70 8.19
CA LYS A 84 -3.15 -23.98 7.93
C LYS A 84 -4.09 -22.89 8.45
N ASN A 85 -3.62 -22.05 9.37
CA ASN A 85 -4.43 -20.98 9.96
C ASN A 85 -4.42 -19.73 9.07
N TYR A 86 -5.57 -19.43 8.46
CA TYR A 86 -5.78 -18.25 7.60
C TYR A 86 -5.54 -16.92 8.32
N ILE A 87 -5.95 -16.81 9.59
CA ILE A 87 -5.79 -15.57 10.37
C ILE A 87 -4.31 -15.34 10.67
N HIS A 88 -3.57 -16.39 11.04
CA HIS A 88 -2.14 -16.27 11.34
C HIS A 88 -1.34 -15.78 10.12
N LYS A 89 -1.56 -16.36 8.93
CA LYS A 89 -0.89 -15.89 7.70
C LYS A 89 -1.30 -14.47 7.30
N SER A 90 -2.59 -14.13 7.46
CA SER A 90 -3.09 -12.78 7.18
C SER A 90 -2.43 -11.76 8.09
N TRP A 91 -2.23 -12.12 9.37
CA TRP A 91 -1.55 -11.26 10.33
C TRP A 91 -0.07 -11.05 10.01
N ILE A 92 0.65 -12.09 9.58
CA ILE A 92 2.06 -11.96 9.14
C ILE A 92 2.15 -10.99 7.96
N LEU A 93 1.30 -11.19 6.93
CA LEU A 93 1.30 -10.34 5.74
C LEU A 93 0.88 -8.90 6.05
N PHE A 94 -0.16 -8.73 6.86
CA PHE A 94 -0.63 -7.42 7.32
C PHE A 94 0.45 -6.70 8.11
N SER A 95 1.06 -7.35 9.11
CA SER A 95 2.12 -6.74 9.91
C SER A 95 3.31 -6.31 9.06
N HIS A 96 3.72 -7.13 8.09
CA HIS A 96 4.83 -6.79 7.22
C HIS A 96 4.52 -5.56 6.35
N TYR A 97 3.32 -5.50 5.76
CA TYR A 97 2.99 -4.45 4.81
C TYR A 97 2.47 -3.17 5.50
N PHE A 98 1.60 -3.29 6.50
CA PHE A 98 1.09 -2.14 7.26
C PHE A 98 2.13 -1.59 8.23
N VAL A 99 2.72 -2.42 9.09
CA VAL A 99 3.60 -1.92 10.16
C VAL A 99 4.95 -1.54 9.58
N LEU A 100 5.66 -2.47 8.93
CA LEU A 100 7.04 -2.22 8.50
C LEU A 100 7.14 -1.31 7.27
N SER A 101 6.25 -1.51 6.28
CA SER A 101 6.31 -0.75 5.03
C SER A 101 5.45 0.52 5.03
N GLY A 102 4.56 0.68 6.01
CA GLY A 102 3.65 1.83 6.12
C GLY A 102 3.92 2.65 7.38
N LEU A 103 3.38 2.21 8.51
CA LEU A 103 3.33 2.96 9.77
C LEU A 103 4.71 3.31 10.35
N ALA A 104 5.62 2.33 10.37
CA ALA A 104 6.98 2.46 10.91
C ALA A 104 8.04 2.58 9.79
N ALA A 105 7.64 3.03 8.60
CA ALA A 105 8.58 3.25 7.50
C ALA A 105 9.56 4.39 7.82
N ILE A 106 10.82 4.21 7.39
CA ILE A 106 11.95 5.11 7.73
C ILE A 106 11.81 6.49 7.09
N SER A 107 11.26 6.58 5.88
CA SER A 107 11.09 7.86 5.19
C SER A 107 9.87 8.60 5.72
N PRO A 108 9.97 9.90 6.07
CA PRO A 108 8.80 10.69 6.43
C PRO A 108 7.78 10.69 5.28
N SER A 109 6.56 10.26 5.57
CA SER A 109 5.44 10.30 4.60
C SER A 109 4.12 10.61 5.30
N VAL A 110 3.19 11.20 4.57
CA VAL A 110 1.85 11.43 5.14
C VAL A 110 1.23 10.09 5.54
N GLY A 111 0.71 10.03 6.77
CA GLY A 111 0.14 8.81 7.35
C GLY A 111 1.10 7.87 8.09
N ASN A 112 2.42 8.10 8.12
CA ASN A 112 3.33 7.31 8.97
C ASN A 112 3.86 8.10 10.18
N LEU A 113 4.51 7.41 11.11
CA LEU A 113 5.01 8.00 12.36
C LEU A 113 6.06 9.10 12.11
N GLU A 114 6.99 8.85 11.20
CA GLU A 114 8.03 9.83 10.82
C GLU A 114 7.42 11.10 10.21
N GLY A 115 6.41 10.95 9.37
CA GLY A 115 5.69 12.07 8.80
C GLY A 115 4.89 12.84 9.85
N MET A 116 4.26 12.15 10.81
CA MET A 116 3.55 12.82 11.91
C MET A 116 4.49 13.70 12.74
N LEU A 117 5.76 13.29 12.88
CA LEU A 117 6.78 14.07 13.57
C LEU A 117 7.32 15.23 12.70
N PHE A 118 7.75 14.93 11.48
CA PHE A 118 8.50 15.88 10.65
C PHE A 118 7.63 16.80 9.77
N LEU A 119 6.39 16.41 9.47
CA LEU A 119 5.48 17.20 8.62
C LEU A 119 4.44 17.99 9.42
N GLN A 120 4.53 18.02 10.76
CA GLN A 120 3.54 18.65 11.64
C GLN A 120 3.23 20.13 11.34
N ASN A 121 4.19 20.87 10.76
CA ASN A 121 4.02 22.27 10.37
C ASN A 121 3.27 22.45 9.05
N PHE A 122 3.17 21.39 8.23
CA PHE A 122 2.56 21.41 6.91
C PHE A 122 1.26 20.63 6.86
N ILE A 123 1.18 19.53 7.61
CA ILE A 123 0.09 18.56 7.59
C ILE A 123 -0.45 18.36 9.01
N SER A 124 -1.76 18.50 9.16
CA SER A 124 -2.41 18.26 10.45
C SER A 124 -2.49 16.77 10.79
N TRP A 125 -2.53 16.46 12.09
CA TRP A 125 -2.76 15.11 12.59
C TRP A 125 -3.98 14.43 11.98
N LYS A 126 -5.07 15.18 11.74
CA LYS A 126 -6.28 14.67 11.10
C LYS A 126 -5.99 14.12 9.69
N ILE A 127 -5.16 14.82 8.91
CA ILE A 127 -4.81 14.40 7.55
C ILE A 127 -3.91 13.16 7.61
N HIS A 128 -2.94 13.11 8.53
CA HIS A 128 -2.15 11.89 8.76
C HIS A 128 -3.03 10.69 9.09
N LEU A 129 -3.97 10.80 10.04
CA LEU A 129 -4.88 9.70 10.39
C LEU A 129 -5.79 9.29 9.22
N THR A 130 -6.22 10.26 8.41
CA THR A 130 -7.02 10.00 7.21
C THR A 130 -6.23 9.17 6.20
N ILE A 131 -5.00 9.55 5.88
CA ILE A 131 -4.14 8.79 4.94
C ILE A 131 -3.69 7.46 5.55
N LEU A 132 -3.44 7.39 6.86
CA LEU A 132 -3.14 6.13 7.54
C LEU A 132 -4.27 5.11 7.37
N SER A 133 -5.54 5.55 7.35
CA SER A 133 -6.67 4.65 7.09
C SER A 133 -6.65 4.06 5.68
N GLU A 134 -6.17 4.79 4.68
CA GLU A 134 -5.95 4.28 3.33
C GLU A 134 -4.89 3.17 3.35
N ILE A 135 -3.74 3.45 3.99
CA ILE A 135 -2.63 2.50 4.13
C ILE A 135 -3.09 1.24 4.85
N LEU A 136 -3.91 1.38 5.90
CA LEU A 136 -4.49 0.28 6.65
C LEU A 136 -5.39 -0.60 5.77
N ILE A 137 -6.34 0.02 5.04
CA ILE A 137 -7.30 -0.69 4.21
C ILE A 137 -6.59 -1.38 3.03
N GLN A 138 -5.64 -0.69 2.38
CA GLN A 138 -4.81 -1.31 1.35
C GLN A 138 -4.06 -2.51 1.90
N SER A 139 -3.43 -2.35 3.08
CA SER A 139 -2.59 -3.40 3.65
C SER A 139 -3.39 -4.64 4.06
N LEU A 140 -4.54 -4.42 4.69
CA LEU A 140 -5.46 -5.48 5.07
C LEU A 140 -6.01 -6.21 3.84
N SER A 141 -6.41 -5.46 2.81
CA SER A 141 -6.95 -6.04 1.57
C SER A 141 -5.93 -6.93 0.87
N VAL A 142 -4.68 -6.47 0.72
CA VAL A 142 -3.60 -7.30 0.14
C VAL A 142 -3.36 -8.55 0.98
N ALA A 143 -3.27 -8.40 2.30
CA ALA A 143 -3.01 -9.51 3.21
C ALA A 143 -4.10 -10.59 3.12
N LEU A 144 -5.38 -10.20 3.11
CA LEU A 144 -6.51 -11.13 3.01
C LEU A 144 -6.56 -11.82 1.65
N ILE A 145 -6.50 -11.05 0.54
CA ILE A 145 -6.54 -11.61 -0.82
C ILE A 145 -5.40 -12.61 -1.03
N PHE A 146 -4.19 -12.25 -0.62
CA PHE A 146 -3.04 -13.11 -0.83
C PHE A 146 -3.07 -14.34 0.08
N SER A 147 -3.51 -14.19 1.33
CA SER A 147 -3.73 -15.32 2.25
C SER A 147 -4.73 -16.32 1.68
N TRP A 148 -5.81 -15.83 1.06
CA TRP A 148 -6.82 -16.67 0.43
C TRP A 148 -6.21 -17.47 -0.73
N TRP A 149 -5.40 -16.81 -1.58
CA TRP A 149 -4.67 -17.50 -2.64
C TRP A 149 -3.67 -18.54 -2.16
N ILE A 150 -2.97 -18.30 -1.04
CA ILE A 150 -2.10 -19.31 -0.44
C ILE A 150 -2.95 -20.50 0.04
N GLN A 151 -4.07 -20.24 0.71
CA GLN A 151 -4.96 -21.29 1.22
C GLN A 151 -5.49 -22.20 0.11
N GLN A 152 -5.93 -21.64 -1.01
CA GLN A 152 -6.43 -22.43 -2.14
C GLN A 152 -5.35 -23.37 -2.71
N ASN A 153 -4.08 -22.95 -2.77
CA ASN A 153 -3.02 -23.82 -3.27
C ASN A 153 -2.71 -24.96 -2.28
N LEU A 154 -2.82 -24.73 -0.97
CA LEU A 154 -2.60 -25.77 0.04
C LEU A 154 -3.69 -26.85 -0.04
N ASN A 155 -4.95 -26.45 -0.22
CA ASN A 155 -6.07 -27.38 -0.35
C ASN A 155 -6.01 -28.24 -1.64
N GLN A 156 -5.31 -27.79 -2.68
CA GLN A 156 -5.11 -28.55 -3.92
C GLN A 156 -3.95 -29.56 -3.84
N SER A 157 -3.09 -29.45 -2.83
CA SER A 157 -1.91 -30.31 -2.64
C SER A 157 -2.12 -31.45 -1.64
N THR A 158 -3.32 -31.54 -1.06
CA THR A 158 -3.78 -32.59 -0.14
C THR A 158 -4.85 -33.42 -0.79
#